data_AF-A0A2G9YD76-F1
#
_entry.id   AF-A0A2G9YD76-F1
#
_cell.length_a   1.000
_cell.length_b   1.000
_cell.length_c   1.000
_cell.angle_alpha   90.00
_cell.angle_beta   90.00
_cell.angle_gamma   90.00
#
_symmetry.space_group_name_H-M   'P 1'
#
loop_
_entity.id
_entity.type
_entity.pdbx_description
1 polymer ?
#
loop_
_entity_poly.entity_id
_entity_poly.type
_entity_poly.pdbx_seq_one_letter_code
_entity_poly.pdbx_strand_id
1 'polypeptide(L)' 'MAKYDNLKILKKTKARVNHNCMKCGQQINVGDFYYAEVLKDKFLHSLNRKKFCKNCYEKINK' A
#
# COMPACT_ATOMS: atom_id res chain seq x y z
N MET A 1 12.52 8.08 -12.36
CA MET A 1 12.77 6.89 -11.52
C MET A 1 13.19 7.36 -10.14
N ALA A 2 12.48 7.03 -9.05
CA ALA A 2 12.92 7.45 -7.73
C ALA A 2 14.04 6.51 -7.23
N LYS A 3 15.06 7.07 -6.56
CA LYS A 3 16.28 6.39 -6.08
C LYS A 3 16.03 5.14 -5.21
N TYR A 4 14.81 4.96 -4.70
CA TYR A 4 14.43 3.89 -3.76
C TYR A 4 13.27 3.02 -4.23
N ASP A 5 12.89 3.07 -5.51
CA ASP A 5 11.77 2.25 -6.01
C ASP A 5 12.01 0.74 -5.82
N ASN A 6 13.26 0.28 -5.94
CA ASN A 6 13.64 -1.13 -5.74
C ASN A 6 13.51 -1.61 -4.28
N LEU A 7 13.34 -0.70 -3.31
CA LEU A 7 13.21 -1.02 -1.89
C LEU A 7 11.76 -0.97 -1.40
N LYS A 8 10.83 -0.58 -2.27
CA LYS A 8 9.40 -0.51 -1.96
C LYS A 8 8.79 -1.91 -2.07
N ILE A 9 8.21 -2.37 -0.97
CA ILE A 9 7.45 -3.62 -0.91
C ILE A 9 6.00 -3.31 -0.53
N LEU A 10 5.08 -4.12 -1.03
CA LEU A 10 3.67 -4.03 -0.67
C LEU A 10 3.38 -5.01 0.46
N LYS A 11 3.10 -4.48 1.65
CA LYS A 11 2.81 -5.26 2.85
C LYS A 11 1.31 -5.38 3.10
N LYS A 12 0.81 -6.60 3.22
CA LYS A 12 -0.56 -6.87 3.66
C LYS A 12 -0.77 -6.37 5.09
N THR A 13 -1.79 -5.53 5.27
CA THR A 13 -2.11 -4.85 6.52
C THR A 13 -3.63 -4.86 6.72
N LYS A 14 -4.09 -4.98 7.97
CA LYS A 14 -5.52 -4.87 8.31
C LYS A 14 -5.86 -3.39 8.55
N ALA A 15 -6.92 -2.91 7.91
CA ALA A 15 -7.41 -1.55 8.05
C ALA A 15 -7.96 -1.31 9.46
N ARG A 16 -7.39 -0.33 10.16
CA ARG A 16 -7.90 0.14 11.46
C ARG A 16 -8.88 1.30 11.32
N VAL A 17 -8.83 1.99 10.19
CA VAL A 17 -9.72 3.09 9.80
C VAL A 17 -10.02 2.94 8.32
N ASN A 18 -11.05 3.62 7.83
CA ASN A 18 -11.37 3.62 6.40
C ASN A 18 -10.22 4.24 5.59
N HIS A 19 -9.91 3.62 4.47
CA HIS A 19 -8.87 4.06 3.55
C HIS A 19 -9.40 4.04 2.13
N ASN A 20 -8.85 4.86 1.25
CA ASN A 20 -9.15 4.77 -0.17
C ASN A 20 -7.97 4.15 -0.91
N CYS A 21 -8.27 3.23 -1.82
CA CYS A 21 -7.28 2.67 -2.71
C CYS A 21 -6.75 3.76 -3.64
N MET A 22 -5.43 3.92 -3.70
CA MET A 22 -4.80 4.96 -4.52
C MET A 22 -4.89 4.68 -6.03
N LYS A 23 -5.15 3.44 -6.44
CA LYS A 23 -5.23 3.05 -7.86
C LYS A 23 -6.65 3.12 -8.42
N CYS A 24 -7.65 2.66 -7.66
CA CYS A 24 -9.04 2.60 -8.13
C CYS A 24 -10.01 3.49 -7.35
N GLY A 25 -9.58 4.18 -6.30
CA GLY A 25 -10.45 5.00 -5.45
C GLY A 25 -11.38 4.22 -4.53
N GLN A 26 -11.44 2.88 -4.65
CA GLN A 26 -12.33 2.05 -3.83
C GLN A 26 -12.06 2.21 -2.34
N GLN A 27 -13.13 2.36 -1.56
CA GLN A 27 -13.05 2.40 -0.10
C GLN A 27 -12.70 1.02 0.45
N ILE A 28 -11.72 1.00 1.34
CA ILE A 28 -11.27 -0.10 2.17
C ILE A 28 -11.84 0.18 3.54
N ASN A 29 -12.75 -0.66 4.02
CA ASN A 29 -13.41 -0.42 5.28
C ASN A 29 -12.55 -0.88 6.46
N VAL A 30 -12.88 -0.41 7.66
CA VAL A 30 -12.29 -0.95 8.89
C VAL A 30 -12.49 -2.46 8.95
N GLY A 31 -11.42 -3.18 9.26
CA GLY A 31 -11.42 -4.64 9.32
C GLY A 31 -10.97 -5.33 8.03
N ASP A 32 -11.04 -4.66 6.88
CA ASP A 32 -10.58 -5.21 5.60
C ASP A 32 -9.06 -5.32 5.52
N PHE A 33 -8.58 -6.19 4.63
CA PHE A 33 -7.17 -6.28 4.30
C PHE A 33 -6.82 -5.42 3.08
N TYR A 34 -5.74 -4.67 3.20
CA TYR A 34 -5.18 -3.86 2.12
C TYR A 34 -3.66 -4.01 2.06
N TYR A 35 -3.06 -3.52 0.99
CA TYR A 35 -1.63 -3.58 0.76
C TYR A 35 -1.05 -2.17 0.81
N ALA A 36 -0.19 -1.93 1.81
CA ALA A 36 0.48 -0.65 1.98
C ALA A 36 1.90 -0.73 1.40
N GLU A 37 2.32 0.32 0.70
CA GLU A 37 3.71 0.53 0.30
C GLU A 37 4.55 0.82 1.54
N VAL A 38 5.58 -0.01 1.74
CA VAL A 38 6.54 0.09 2.84
C VAL A 38 7.94 0.03 2.25
N LEU A 39 8.83 0.90 2.71
CA LEU A 39 10.25 0.78 2.39
C LEU A 39 10.87 -0.29 3.29
N LYS A 40 11.64 -1.20 2.69
CA LYS A 40 12.38 -2.24 3.43
C LYS A 40 13.34 -1.63 4.45
N ASP A 41 13.87 -0.45 4.14
CA ASP A 41 14.74 0.32 5.02
C ASP A 41 13.94 1.23 5.96
N LYS A 42 13.96 0.92 7.25
CA LYS A 42 13.15 1.59 8.29
C LYS A 42 13.62 3.01 8.60
N PHE A 43 14.80 3.41 8.12
CA PHE A 43 15.37 4.74 8.38
C PHE A 43 14.57 5.87 7.72
N LEU A 44 13.94 5.60 6.57
CA LEU A 44 13.09 6.57 5.90
C LEU A 44 11.63 6.29 6.19
N HIS A 45 11.06 7.03 7.14
CA HIS A 45 9.62 7.14 7.28
C HIS A 45 9.06 7.95 6.09
N SER A 46 8.66 7.26 5.02
CA SER A 46 7.91 7.90 3.93
C SER A 46 6.51 8.26 4.43
N LEU A 47 6.22 9.58 4.44
CA LEU A 47 4.94 10.16 4.89
C LEU A 47 3.76 9.70 4.03
N ASN A 48 3.98 9.48 2.73
CA ASN A 48 2.95 9.19 1.74
C ASN A 48 2.98 7.73 1.28
N ARG A 49 2.67 6.81 2.19
CA ARG A 49 2.56 5.38 1.87
C ARG A 49 1.32 5.13 1.01
N LYS A 50 1.54 4.69 -0.23
CA LYS A 50 0.45 4.29 -1.13
C LYS A 50 -0.29 3.09 -0.55
N LYS A 51 -1.62 3.09 -0.68
CA LYS A 51 -2.49 2.01 -0.18
C LYS A 51 -3.27 1.44 -1.36
N PHE A 52 -3.31 0.12 -1.47
CA PHE A 52 -3.97 -0.59 -2.55
C PHE A 52 -4.94 -1.63 -1.99
N CYS A 53 -6.13 -1.72 -2.58
CA CYS A 53 -7.03 -2.83 -2.30
C CYS A 53 -6.45 -4.14 -2.86
N LYS A 54 -6.97 -5.28 -2.39
CA LYS A 54 -6.54 -6.61 -2.83
C LYS A 54 -6.56 -6.75 -4.36
N ASN A 55 -7.65 -6.33 -5.01
CA ASN A 55 -7.81 -6.42 -6.46
C ASN A 55 -6.74 -5.60 -7.21
N CYS A 56 -6.37 -4.42 -6.70
CA CYS A 56 -5.33 -3.60 -7.32
C CYS A 56 -3.94 -4.18 -7.11
N TYR A 57 -3.69 -4.77 -5.94
CA TYR A 57 -2.43 -5.46 -5.65
C TYR A 57 -2.22 -6.65 -6.59
N GLU A 58 -3.23 -7.50 -6.77
CA GLU A 58 -3.16 -8.66 -7.68
C GLU A 58 -2.88 -8.24 -9.12
N LYS A 59 -3.39 -7.09 -9.58
CA LYS A 59 -3.10 -6.52 -10.91
C LYS A 59 -1.70 -5.91 -11.05
N ILE A 60 -1.02 -5.59 -9.95
CA ILE A 60 0.35 -5.03 -9.98
C ILE A 60 1.37 -6.16 -9.95
N ASN A 61 1.03 -7.27 -9.28
CA ASN A 61 1.94 -8.38 -9.04
C ASN A 61 1.82 -9.52 -10.06
N LYS A 62 1.04 -9.31 -11.12
CA LYS A 62 0.83 -10.22 -12.26
C LYS A 62 1.40 -9.56 -13.51
#